data_AF-A0A326QVV1-F1
#
_entry.id   AF-A0A326QVV1-F1
#
_cell.length_a   1.000
_cell.length_b   1.000
_cell.length_c   1.000
_cell.angle_alpha   90.00
_cell.angle_beta   90.00
_cell.angle_gamma   90.00
#
_symmetry.space_group_name_H-M   'P 1'
#
loop_
_entity.id
_entity.type
_entity.pdbx_description
1 polymer ?
#
loop_
_entity_poly.entity_id
_entity_poly.type
_entity_poly.pdbx_seq_one_letter_code
_entity_poly.pdbx_strand_id
1 'polypeptide(L)'
;MAQISAELGIHVVTLYIWKKAWWLQGEVVPASEKDPDGWSATDKFTVVLETAGLNTTELSAYCRERGLYPEQVERWRQASQDANEKPVLTLKEQKELENLRAQDQREIKRLLPKVSP
;
A
#
# COMPACT_ATOMS: atom_id res chain seq x y z
N MET A 1 10.40 -3.82 14.66
CA MET A 1 10.97 -4.51 15.84
C MET A 1 11.93 -3.64 16.66
N ALA A 2 12.60 -2.64 16.08
CA ALA A 2 13.56 -1.79 16.80
C ALA A 2 12.96 -1.05 18.02
N GLN A 3 11.74 -0.53 17.89
CA GLN A 3 11.06 0.14 19.01
C GLN A 3 10.73 -0.84 20.15
N ILE A 4 10.18 -2.01 19.84
CA ILE A 4 9.90 -3.09 20.82
C ILE A 4 11.18 -3.54 21.52
N SER A 5 12.29 -3.62 20.78
CA SER A 5 13.60 -3.94 21.33
C SER A 5 14.10 -2.88 22.32
N ALA A 6 13.92 -1.60 22.00
CA ALA A 6 14.28 -0.48 22.88
C ALA A 6 13.39 -0.41 24.13
N GLU A 7 12.08 -0.64 24.00
CA GLU A 7 11.12 -0.57 25.10
C GLU A 7 11.24 -1.76 26.06
N LEU A 8 11.45 -2.97 25.53
CA LEU A 8 11.46 -4.21 26.33
C LEU A 8 12.86 -4.73 26.65
N GLY A 9 13.91 -4.11 26.10
CA GLY A 9 15.30 -4.57 26.25
C GLY A 9 15.59 -5.92 25.59
N ILE A 10 14.68 -6.42 24.74
CA ILE A 10 14.82 -7.70 24.04
C ILE A 10 15.62 -7.47 22.77
N HIS A 11 16.65 -8.28 22.53
CA HIS A 11 17.47 -8.14 21.32
C HIS A 11 16.65 -8.37 20.04
N VAL A 12 16.85 -7.53 19.01
CA VAL A 12 16.09 -7.58 17.74
C VAL A 12 16.14 -8.96 17.09
N VAL A 13 17.29 -9.64 17.17
CA VAL A 13 17.47 -11.00 16.63
C VAL A 13 16.54 -12.01 17.31
N THR A 14 16.30 -11.88 18.61
CA THR A 14 15.38 -12.76 19.36
C THR A 14 13.94 -12.56 18.92
N LEU A 15 13.51 -11.30 18.78
CA LEU A 15 12.18 -10.96 18.28
C LEU A 15 11.96 -11.49 16.86
N TYR A 16 13.00 -11.45 16.01
CA TYR A 16 12.96 -11.99 14.66
C TYR A 16 12.80 -13.51 14.64
N ILE A 17 13.52 -14.24 15.51
CA ILE A 17 13.43 -15.70 15.63
C ILE A 17 12.01 -16.12 16.03
N TRP A 18 11.42 -15.45 17.03
CA TRP A 18 10.06 -15.74 17.47
C TRP A 18 9.03 -15.46 16.38
N LYS A 19 9.13 -14.32 15.69
CA LYS A 19 8.28 -13.99 14.55
C LYS A 19 8.34 -15.05 13.46
N LYS A 20 9.55 -15.52 13.11
CA LYS A 20 9.74 -16.57 12.11
C LYS A 20 9.15 -17.91 12.56
N ALA A 21 9.28 -18.26 13.84
CA ALA A 21 8.70 -19.49 14.39
C ALA A 21 7.17 -19.47 14.35
N TRP A 22 6.56 -18.34 14.69
CA TRP A 22 5.10 -18.16 14.64
C TRP A 22 4.55 -18.16 13.21
N TRP A 23 5.27 -17.60 12.24
CA TRP A 23 4.92 -17.77 10.81
C TRP A 23 4.88 -19.23 10.37
N LEU A 24 5.86 -20.03 10.80
CA LEU A 24 5.91 -21.45 10.45
C LEU A 24 4.78 -22.26 11.08
N GLN A 25 4.17 -21.74 12.16
CA GLN A 25 3.03 -22.36 12.83
C GLN A 25 1.68 -21.94 12.22
N GLY A 26 1.66 -21.09 11.20
CA GLY A 26 0.42 -20.62 10.56
C GLY A 26 -0.32 -19.55 11.36
N GLU A 27 0.29 -19.02 12.42
CA GLU A 27 -0.27 -17.92 13.19
C GLU A 27 -0.15 -16.62 12.37
N VAL A 28 -1.21 -15.80 12.37
CA VAL A 28 -1.27 -14.56 11.57
C VAL A 28 -0.34 -13.51 12.19
N VAL A 29 0.94 -13.61 11.91
CA VAL A 29 1.92 -12.57 12.26
C VAL A 29 2.11 -11.68 11.02
N PRO A 30 2.06 -10.35 11.15
CA PRO A 30 2.17 -9.45 10.00
C PRO A 30 3.41 -9.76 9.15
N ALA A 31 3.19 -10.05 7.86
CA ALA A 31 4.17 -10.55 6.89
C ALA A 31 5.39 -9.64 6.67
N SER A 32 5.35 -8.38 7.17
CA SER A 32 6.44 -7.43 6.98
C SER A 32 6.63 -6.53 8.20
N GLU A 33 7.86 -6.07 8.42
CA GLU A 33 8.12 -4.84 9.20
C GLU A 33 7.75 -3.58 8.42
N LYS A 34 7.43 -3.71 7.12
CA LYS A 34 6.93 -2.59 6.35
C LYS A 34 5.61 -2.15 6.95
N ASP A 35 5.56 -0.86 7.27
CA ASP A 35 4.34 -0.11 7.47
C ASP A 35 3.28 -0.58 6.46
N PRO A 36 2.02 -0.76 6.86
CA PRO A 36 0.93 -1.12 5.93
C PRO A 36 0.91 -0.27 4.65
N ASP A 37 1.43 0.96 4.68
CA ASP A 37 1.59 1.81 3.50
C ASP A 37 2.55 1.23 2.44
N GLY A 38 3.53 0.42 2.84
CA GLY A 38 4.49 -0.28 1.98
C GLY A 38 4.03 -1.64 1.43
N TRP A 39 2.78 -2.05 1.70
CA TRP A 39 2.22 -3.31 1.17
C TRP A 39 1.93 -3.24 -0.32
N SER A 40 1.96 -4.41 -0.99
CA SER A 40 1.65 -4.50 -2.42
C SER A 40 0.17 -4.17 -2.68
N ALA A 41 -0.15 -3.76 -3.91
CA ALA A 41 -1.54 -3.51 -4.31
C ALA A 41 -2.42 -4.75 -4.13
N THR A 42 -1.88 -5.94 -4.41
CA THR A 42 -2.57 -7.22 -4.22
C THR A 42 -2.90 -7.46 -2.74
N ASP A 43 -1.94 -7.25 -1.83
CA ASP A 43 -2.16 -7.46 -0.40
C ASP A 43 -3.22 -6.50 0.15
N LYS A 44 -3.14 -5.22 -0.25
CA LYS A 44 -4.14 -4.20 0.11
C LYS A 44 -5.53 -4.57 -0.40
N PHE A 45 -5.62 -5.07 -1.64
CA PHE A 45 -6.88 -5.51 -2.22
C PHE A 45 -7.47 -6.74 -1.50
N THR A 46 -6.64 -7.71 -1.11
CA THR A 46 -7.08 -8.87 -0.32
C THR A 46 -7.74 -8.44 0.99
N VAL A 47 -7.14 -7.47 1.70
CA VAL A 47 -7.75 -6.92 2.93
C VAL A 47 -9.10 -6.26 2.64
N VAL A 48 -9.19 -5.45 1.58
CA VAL A 48 -10.47 -4.81 1.19
C VAL A 48 -11.54 -5.86 0.88
N LEU A 49 -11.17 -6.96 0.22
CA LEU A 49 -12.07 -8.05 -0.11
C LEU A 49 -12.53 -8.82 1.15
N GLU A 50 -11.59 -9.22 2.01
CA GLU A 50 -11.89 -9.94 3.26
C GLU A 50 -12.77 -9.13 4.21
N THR A 51 -12.59 -7.81 4.23
CA THR A 51 -13.33 -6.89 5.10
C THR A 51 -14.61 -6.35 4.49
N ALA A 52 -14.99 -6.77 3.27
CA ALA A 52 -16.12 -6.19 2.55
C ALA A 52 -17.47 -6.37 3.26
N GLY A 53 -17.65 -7.47 4.01
CA GLY A 53 -18.88 -7.79 4.74
C GLY A 53 -18.84 -7.56 6.25
N LEU A 54 -17.73 -7.05 6.78
CA LEU A 54 -17.55 -6.91 8.23
C LEU A 54 -18.25 -5.65 8.75
N ASN A 55 -18.90 -5.75 9.90
CA ASN A 55 -19.37 -4.59 10.65
C ASN A 55 -18.21 -3.89 11.39
N THR A 56 -18.47 -2.75 12.03
CA THR A 56 -17.43 -1.94 12.70
C THR A 56 -16.68 -2.71 13.79
N THR A 57 -17.38 -3.55 14.56
CA THR A 57 -16.77 -4.35 15.63
C THR A 57 -15.87 -5.43 15.06
N GLU A 58 -16.36 -6.15 14.04
CA GLU A 58 -15.61 -7.20 13.36
C GLU A 58 -14.39 -6.64 12.63
N LEU A 59 -14.53 -5.50 11.95
CA LEU A 59 -13.43 -4.79 11.30
C LEU A 59 -12.36 -4.38 12.31
N SER A 60 -12.78 -3.87 13.48
CA SER A 60 -11.86 -3.49 14.55
C SER A 60 -11.09 -4.68 15.11
N ALA A 61 -11.75 -5.83 15.27
CA ALA A 61 -11.10 -7.07 15.70
C ALA A 61 -10.10 -7.57 14.65
N TYR A 62 -10.53 -7.66 13.39
CA TYR A 62 -9.70 -8.03 12.24
C TYR A 62 -8.43 -7.16 12.14
N CYS A 63 -8.60 -5.85 12.32
CA CYS A 63 -7.51 -4.88 12.27
C CYS A 63 -6.48 -5.11 13.39
N ARG A 64 -6.94 -5.33 14.63
CA ARG A 64 -6.05 -5.59 15.78
C ARG A 64 -5.22 -6.85 15.60
N GLU A 65 -5.83 -7.93 15.11
CA GLU A 65 -5.12 -9.19 14.85
C GLU A 65 -4.01 -9.04 13.80
N ARG A 66 -4.21 -8.16 12.82
CA ARG A 66 -3.30 -7.98 11.68
C ARG A 66 -2.39 -6.76 11.79
N GLY A 67 -2.47 -6.01 12.89
CA GLY A 67 -1.70 -4.78 13.09
C GLY A 67 -2.07 -3.67 12.12
N LEU A 68 -3.34 -3.61 11.73
CA LEU A 68 -3.91 -2.58 10.86
C LEU A 68 -4.77 -1.61 11.67
N TYR A 69 -5.03 -0.44 11.10
CA TYR A 69 -6.03 0.50 11.58
C TYR A 69 -7.26 0.51 10.66
N PRO A 70 -8.49 0.60 11.18
CA PRO A 70 -9.71 0.68 10.35
C PRO A 70 -9.65 1.76 9.27
N GLU A 71 -9.03 2.90 9.58
CA GLU A 71 -8.84 4.02 8.66
C GLU A 71 -7.94 3.65 7.46
N GLN A 72 -6.98 2.75 7.65
CA GLN A 72 -6.14 2.26 6.55
C GLN A 72 -6.94 1.39 5.59
N VAL A 73 -7.79 0.51 6.12
CA VAL A 73 -8.67 -0.35 5.32
C VAL A 73 -9.65 0.52 4.53
N GLU A 74 -10.24 1.53 5.16
CA GLU A 74 -11.16 2.45 4.49
C GLU A 74 -10.46 3.22 3.36
N ARG A 75 -9.27 3.74 3.60
CA ARG A 75 -8.46 4.41 2.56
C ARG A 75 -8.19 3.49 1.37
N TRP A 76 -7.91 2.21 1.58
CA TRP A 76 -7.72 1.26 0.47
C TRP A 76 -9.02 0.92 -0.25
N ARG A 77 -10.14 0.86 0.46
CA ARG A 77 -11.47 0.70 -0.13
C ARG A 77 -11.78 1.86 -1.08
N GLN A 78 -11.60 3.09 -0.61
CA GLN A 78 -11.78 4.30 -1.42
C GLN A 78 -10.87 4.31 -2.65
N ALA A 79 -9.56 4.08 -2.46
CA ALA A 79 -8.62 4.02 -3.57
C ALA A 79 -8.99 2.95 -4.62
N SER A 80 -9.58 1.83 -4.20
CA SER A 80 -10.05 0.77 -5.11
C SER A 80 -11.30 1.18 -5.90
N GLN A 81 -12.18 2.00 -5.30
CA GLN A 81 -13.35 2.55 -5.97
C GLN A 81 -12.93 3.64 -6.97
N ASP A 82 -12.08 4.58 -6.54
CA ASP A 82 -11.56 5.69 -7.36
C ASP A 82 -10.78 5.20 -8.59
N ALA A 83 -10.05 4.09 -8.45
CA ALA A 83 -9.32 3.48 -9.56
C ALA A 83 -10.26 3.02 -10.69
N ASN A 84 -11.50 2.65 -10.34
CA ASN A 84 -12.52 2.20 -11.27
C ASN A 84 -13.49 3.31 -11.70
N GLU A 85 -13.53 4.45 -11.00
CA GLU A 85 -14.33 5.62 -11.40
C GLU A 85 -13.78 6.32 -12.63
N LYS A 86 -12.47 6.29 -12.84
CA LYS A 86 -11.88 6.85 -14.07
C LYS A 86 -12.25 5.93 -15.23
N PRO A 87 -12.92 6.44 -16.29
CA PRO A 87 -13.17 5.64 -17.46
C PRO A 87 -11.82 5.11 -17.96
N VAL A 88 -11.72 3.79 -18.06
CA VAL A 88 -10.57 3.15 -18.68
C VAL A 88 -10.56 3.63 -20.12
N LEU A 89 -9.66 4.58 -20.42
CA LEU A 89 -9.46 5.08 -21.77
C LEU A 89 -9.30 3.87 -22.69
N THR A 90 -10.02 3.89 -23.81
CA THR A 90 -9.79 2.91 -24.86
C THR A 90 -8.33 2.95 -25.28
N LEU A 91 -7.80 1.84 -25.82
CA LEU A 91 -6.41 1.77 -26.29
C LEU A 91 -6.06 2.93 -27.25
N LYS A 92 -7.04 3.41 -28.01
CA LYS A 92 -6.90 4.56 -28.92
C LYS A 92 -6.71 5.86 -28.15
N GLU A 93 -7.56 6.13 -27.17
CA GLU A 93 -7.48 7.34 -26.33
C GLU A 93 -6.23 7.35 -25.44
N GLN A 94 -5.77 6.20 -24.96
CA GLN A 94 -4.49 6.10 -24.24
C GLN A 94 -3.32 6.50 -25.13
N LYS A 95 -3.27 5.96 -26.36
CA LYS A 95 -2.20 6.26 -27.32
C LYS A 95 -2.20 7.73 -27.74
N GLU A 96 -3.38 8.33 -27.87
CA GLU A 96 -3.53 9.75 -28.18
C GLU A 96 -3.04 10.63 -27.02
N LEU A 97 -3.38 10.27 -25.78
CA LEU A 97 -2.90 10.95 -24.58
C LEU A 97 -1.37 10.84 -24.40
N GLU A 98 -0.78 9.67 -24.67
CA GLU A 98 0.67 9.48 -24.65
C GLU A 98 1.38 10.34 -25.69
N ASN A 99 0.85 10.40 -26.92
CA ASN A 99 1.39 11.25 -27.97
C ASN A 99 1.34 12.74 -27.58
N LEU A 100 0.22 13.19 -27.00
CA LEU A 100 0.05 14.56 -26.54
C LEU A 100 1.06 14.90 -25.44
N ARG A 101 1.20 14.04 -24.43
CA ARG A 101 2.21 14.19 -23.36
C ARG A 101 3.63 14.24 -23.91
N ALA A 102 3.94 13.45 -24.93
CA ALA A 102 5.26 13.46 -25.57
C ALA A 102 5.51 14.77 -26.35
N GLN A 103 4.48 15.36 -26.95
CA GLN A 103 4.56 16.68 -27.60
C GLN A 103 4.77 17.78 -26.56
N ASP A 104 3.94 17.82 -25.51
CA ASP A 104 4.05 18.78 -24.41
C ASP A 104 5.44 18.74 -23.77
N GLN A 105 5.99 17.55 -23.50
CA GLN A 105 7.34 17.41 -22.97
C GLN A 105 8.43 17.97 -23.90
N ARG A 106 8.27 17.83 -25.23
CA ARG A 106 9.20 18.40 -26.20
C ARG A 106 9.11 19.92 -26.23
N GLU A 107 7.91 20.46 -26.10
CA GLU A 107 7.65 21.89 -26.08
C GLU A 107 8.15 22.54 -24.80
N ILE A 108 7.89 21.94 -23.63
CA ILE A 108 8.47 22.35 -22.34
C ILE A 108 10.00 22.37 -22.43
N LYS A 109 10.64 21.32 -22.97
CA LYS A 109 12.10 21.29 -23.14
C LYS A 109 12.64 22.38 -24.08
N ARG A 110 11.84 22.81 -25.06
CA ARG A 110 12.20 23.89 -25.99
C ARG A 110 12.05 25.27 -25.34
N LEU A 111 11.01 25.45 -24.54
CA LEU A 111 10.66 26.71 -23.90
C LEU A 111 11.43 26.96 -22.59
N LEU A 112 11.91 25.90 -21.93
CA LEU A 112 12.83 26.05 -20.81
C LEU A 112 14.10 26.76 -21.31
N PRO A 113 14.43 27.96 -20.80
CA PRO A 113 15.67 28.62 -21.13
C PRO A 113 16.79 27.68 -20.72
N LYS A 114 17.78 27.48 -21.61
CA LYS A 114 19.07 26.96 -21.14
C LYS A 114 19.60 27.98 -20.15
N VAL A 115 19.40 27.72 -18.85
CA VAL A 115 20.07 28.46 -17.80
C VAL A 115 21.55 28.20 -18.04
N SER A 116 22.19 29.16 -18.70
CA SER A 116 23.62 29.15 -18.97
C SER A 116 24.32 29.40 -17.62
N PRO A 117 25.41 28.67 -17.34
CA PRO A 117 26.07 28.66 -16.03
C PRO A 117 26.65 30.01 -15.63
#